data_AF-A0A4P9YZ81-F1
#
_entry.id   AF-A0A4P9YZ81-F1
#
_cell.length_a   1.000
_cell.length_b   1.000
_cell.length_c   1.000
_cell.angle_alpha   90.00
_cell.angle_beta   90.00
_cell.angle_gamma   90.00
#
_symmetry.space_group_name_H-M   'P 1'
#
loop_
_entity.id
_entity.type
_entity.pdbx_description
1 polymer ?
#
loop_
_entity_poly.entity_id
_entity_poly.type
_entity_poly.pdbx_seq_one_letter_code
_entity_poly.pdbx_strand_id
1 'polypeptide(L)'
;MALVGFENLCFVDDAFRRAVEECTLQAGGIDVRALLRRPVDRVSQYISFFETVQTQCTELRAIHSHHDYGNVSGVLSERDAIEVDRCIETMEALVARISPWIERVNHTEEIASLQGSMAGQFEPFLSLGQSLLHQGEFWMTTPGQDTEKHVHAWLLSDRLVLAEALKKQRADLAFAHRETIFLGSSAILASTDTAGQAANTFKVYVSGKREIGLRARDHYSFMKWRTILKKQ
;
A
#
# COMPACT_ATOMS: atom_id res chain seq x y z
N MET A 1 -4.27 1.23 14.55
CA MET A 1 -3.77 1.75 15.84
C MET A 1 -2.57 0.95 16.33
N ALA A 2 -2.73 -0.32 16.72
CA ALA A 2 -1.61 -1.13 17.25
C ALA A 2 -0.48 -1.36 16.23
N LEU A 3 -0.79 -1.70 14.97
CA LEU A 3 0.23 -1.93 13.93
C LEU A 3 1.07 -0.67 13.65
N VAL A 4 0.43 0.51 13.55
CA VAL A 4 1.13 1.79 13.39
C VAL A 4 2.09 2.05 14.55
N GLY A 5 1.65 1.80 15.78
CA GLY A 5 2.51 1.92 16.97
C GLY A 5 3.68 0.94 16.94
N PHE A 6 3.43 -0.31 16.54
CA PHE A 6 4.47 -1.33 16.39
C PHE A 6 5.52 -0.92 15.35
N GLU A 7 5.11 -0.50 14.15
CA GLU A 7 6.04 -0.08 13.09
C GLU A 7 6.82 1.17 13.47
N ASN A 8 6.18 2.15 14.13
CA ASN A 8 6.86 3.33 14.64
C ASN A 8 7.90 2.97 15.72
N LEU A 9 7.60 2.01 16.60
CA LEU A 9 8.58 1.51 17.58
C LEU A 9 9.75 0.79 16.90
N CYS A 10 9.48 -0.08 15.92
CA CYS A 10 10.54 -0.73 15.13
C CYS A 10 11.44 0.27 14.41
N PHE A 11 10.90 1.43 14.03
CA PHE A 11 11.68 2.48 13.39
C PHE A 11 12.52 3.30 14.38
N VAL A 12 11.94 3.72 15.50
CA VAL A 12 12.58 4.64 16.45
C VAL A 12 13.50 3.92 17.44
N ASP A 13 13.18 2.69 17.81
CA ASP A 13 13.90 1.92 18.83
C ASP A 13 14.65 0.74 18.22
N ASP A 14 15.97 0.91 18.04
CA ASP A 14 16.87 -0.11 17.53
C ASP A 14 16.90 -1.39 18.39
N ALA A 15 16.73 -1.27 19.71
CA ALA A 15 16.74 -2.43 20.59
C ALA A 15 15.45 -3.24 20.43
N PHE A 16 14.30 -2.55 20.34
CA PHE A 16 13.02 -3.19 20.02
C PHE A 16 13.07 -3.88 18.65
N ARG A 17 13.61 -3.21 17.62
CA ARG A 17 13.77 -3.80 16.28
C ARG A 17 14.59 -5.08 16.31
N ARG A 18 15.75 -5.09 16.98
CA ARG A 18 16.58 -6.29 17.11
C ARG A 18 15.87 -7.40 17.87
N ALA A 19 15.11 -7.08 18.91
CA ALA A 19 14.32 -8.07 19.63
C ALA A 19 13.24 -8.70 18.73
N VAL A 20 12.57 -7.90 17.89
CA VAL A 20 11.62 -8.40 16.89
C VAL A 20 12.30 -9.31 15.87
N GLU A 21 13.48 -8.92 15.36
CA GLU A 21 14.27 -9.74 14.44
C GLU A 21 14.69 -11.08 15.07
N GLU A 22 15.16 -11.06 16.33
CA GLU A 22 15.52 -12.26 17.07
C GLU A 22 14.31 -13.17 17.31
N CYS A 23 13.18 -12.63 17.74
CA CYS A 23 11.95 -13.39 17.91
C CYS A 23 11.48 -14.00 16.58
N THR A 24 11.59 -13.25 15.47
CA THR A 24 11.25 -13.74 14.13
C THR A 24 12.12 -14.92 13.73
N LEU A 25 13.43 -14.83 14.00
CA LEU A 25 14.38 -15.91 13.75
C LEU A 25 14.09 -17.14 14.61
N GLN A 26 13.83 -16.96 15.91
CA GLN A 26 13.47 -18.04 16.84
C GLN A 26 12.14 -18.72 16.47
N ALA A 27 11.20 -17.97 15.89
CA ALA A 27 9.93 -18.49 15.40
C ALA A 27 10.03 -19.20 14.03
N GLY A 28 11.24 -19.47 13.53
CA GLY A 28 11.45 -20.13 12.24
C GLY A 28 11.28 -19.21 11.03
N GLY A 29 11.55 -17.91 11.19
CA GLY A 29 11.43 -16.90 10.13
C GLY A 29 10.00 -16.40 9.89
N ILE A 30 9.09 -16.65 10.83
CA ILE A 30 7.70 -16.16 10.73
C ILE A 30 7.66 -14.69 11.13
N ASP A 31 7.57 -13.80 10.13
CA ASP A 31 7.37 -12.36 10.35
C ASP A 31 6.00 -12.11 11.01
N VAL A 32 5.96 -11.21 12.00
CA VAL A 32 4.74 -10.69 12.62
C VAL A 32 3.78 -10.15 11.56
N ARG A 33 4.28 -9.50 10.51
CA ARG A 33 3.46 -9.03 9.38
C ARG A 33 2.79 -10.18 8.63
N ALA A 34 3.53 -11.26 8.40
CA ALA A 34 2.99 -12.47 7.79
C ALA A 34 1.92 -13.12 8.68
N LEU A 35 2.07 -13.09 10.01
CA LEU A 35 1.04 -13.57 10.94
C LEU A 35 -0.27 -12.78 10.83
N LEU A 36 -0.19 -11.46 10.65
CA LEU A 36 -1.36 -10.60 10.50
C LEU A 36 -2.09 -10.81 9.17
N ARG A 37 -1.38 -11.24 8.12
CA ARG A 37 -1.96 -11.56 6.81
C ARG A 37 -2.64 -12.94 6.74
N ARG A 38 -2.18 -13.92 7.53
CA ARG A 38 -2.69 -15.32 7.49
C ARG A 38 -4.23 -15.47 7.56
N PRO A 39 -4.96 -14.78 8.45
CA PRO A 39 -6.42 -14.95 8.51
C PRO A 39 -7.11 -14.61 7.19
N VAL A 40 -6.59 -13.62 6.46
CA VAL A 40 -7.12 -13.20 5.15
C VAL A 40 -6.93 -14.30 4.13
N ASP A 41 -5.67 -14.75 3.99
CA ASP A 41 -5.32 -15.79 3.02
C ASP A 41 -6.15 -17.05 3.25
N ARG A 42 -6.41 -17.37 4.53
CA ARG A 42 -7.26 -18.51 4.92
C ARG A 42 -8.72 -18.32 4.53
N VAL A 43 -9.32 -17.14 4.72
CA VAL A 43 -10.71 -16.89 4.34
C VAL A 43 -10.87 -17.02 2.82
N SER A 44 -9.95 -16.46 2.02
CA SER A 44 -9.99 -16.63 0.56
C SER A 44 -9.84 -18.09 0.15
N GLN A 45 -8.96 -18.85 0.80
CA GLN A 45 -8.80 -20.29 0.56
C GLN A 45 -10.07 -21.08 0.88
N TYR A 46 -10.81 -20.72 1.93
CA TYR A 46 -12.07 -21.38 2.27
C TYR A 46 -13.15 -21.13 1.22
N ILE A 47 -13.26 -19.92 0.67
CA ILE A 47 -14.18 -19.62 -0.43
C ILE A 47 -13.86 -20.51 -1.63
N SER A 48 -12.61 -20.49 -2.10
CA SER A 48 -12.18 -21.32 -3.23
C SER A 48 -12.38 -22.82 -2.98
N PHE A 49 -12.20 -23.27 -1.75
CA PHE A 49 -12.48 -24.65 -1.37
C PHE A 49 -13.97 -24.99 -1.53
N PHE A 50 -14.88 -24.16 -1.01
CA PHE A 50 -16.32 -24.38 -1.12
C PHE A 50 -16.81 -24.33 -2.58
N GLU A 51 -16.31 -23.37 -3.38
CA GLU A 51 -16.58 -23.30 -4.82
C GLU A 51 -16.11 -24.57 -5.56
N THR A 52 -14.94 -25.09 -5.19
CA THR A 52 -14.41 -26.33 -5.78
C THR A 52 -15.27 -27.53 -5.42
N VAL A 53 -15.67 -27.66 -4.14
CA VAL A 53 -16.58 -28.73 -3.69
C VAL A 53 -17.90 -28.66 -4.44
N GLN A 54 -18.48 -27.46 -4.57
CA GLN A 54 -19.73 -27.26 -5.30
C GLN A 54 -19.61 -27.64 -6.77
N THR A 55 -18.52 -27.22 -7.43
CA THR A 55 -18.25 -27.55 -8.84
C THR A 55 -18.17 -29.05 -9.03
N GLN A 56 -17.36 -29.76 -8.23
CA GLN A 56 -17.23 -31.21 -8.30
C GLN A 56 -18.55 -31.94 -8.06
N CYS A 57 -19.35 -31.48 -7.08
CA CYS A 57 -20.65 -32.08 -6.81
C CYS A 57 -21.66 -31.86 -7.95
N THR A 58 -21.58 -30.72 -8.64
CA THR A 58 -22.44 -30.41 -9.80
C THR A 58 -22.04 -31.22 -11.03
N GLU A 59 -20.73 -31.34 -11.30
CA GLU A 59 -20.20 -32.19 -12.37
C GLU A 59 -20.57 -33.65 -12.17
N LEU A 60 -20.45 -34.17 -10.94
CA LEU A 60 -20.88 -35.53 -10.61
C LEU A 60 -22.39 -35.70 -10.88
N ARG A 61 -23.25 -34.74 -10.55
CA ARG A 61 -24.69 -34.82 -10.88
C ARG A 61 -24.95 -34.93 -12.38
N ALA A 62 -24.28 -34.10 -13.19
CA ALA A 62 -24.47 -34.08 -14.63
C ALA A 62 -24.10 -35.43 -15.27
N ILE A 63 -23.00 -36.04 -14.84
CA ILE A 63 -22.55 -37.35 -15.33
C ILE A 63 -23.56 -38.46 -14.99
N HIS A 64 -24.11 -38.45 -13.77
CA HIS A 64 -25.03 -39.49 -13.32
C HIS A 64 -26.46 -39.32 -13.84
N SER A 65 -26.89 -38.10 -14.19
CA SER A 65 -28.20 -37.88 -14.83
C SER A 65 -28.35 -38.52 -16.22
N HIS A 66 -27.24 -38.96 -16.83
CA HIS A 66 -27.22 -39.66 -18.12
C HIS A 66 -27.13 -41.20 -18.01
N HIS A 67 -26.93 -41.76 -16.81
CA HIS A 67 -26.87 -43.20 -16.59
C HIS A 67 -27.90 -43.65 -15.55
N ASP A 68 -28.87 -44.44 -16.00
CA ASP A 68 -30.00 -45.01 -15.24
C ASP A 68 -29.55 -46.13 -14.26
N TYR A 69 -28.58 -45.81 -13.39
CA TYR A 69 -28.06 -46.73 -12.38
C TYR A 69 -28.35 -46.18 -10.96
N GLY A 70 -29.06 -46.99 -10.19
CA GLY A 70 -29.62 -46.64 -8.89
C GLY A 70 -28.64 -46.17 -7.82
N ASN A 71 -29.15 -45.32 -6.92
CA ASN A 71 -28.60 -44.91 -5.62
C ASN A 71 -27.08 -44.83 -5.53
N VAL A 72 -26.49 -43.84 -6.21
CA VAL A 72 -25.09 -43.46 -5.99
C VAL A 72 -24.97 -42.60 -4.73
N SER A 73 -24.33 -43.17 -3.71
CA SER A 73 -24.11 -42.62 -2.35
C SER A 73 -23.09 -41.46 -2.27
N GLY A 74 -23.02 -40.58 -3.27
CA GLY A 74 -21.98 -39.53 -3.35
C GLY A 74 -22.41 -38.19 -3.95
N VAL A 75 -23.70 -38.05 -4.30
CA VAL A 75 -24.26 -36.80 -4.82
C VAL A 75 -24.81 -36.00 -3.64
N LEU A 76 -24.35 -34.75 -3.44
CA LEU A 76 -24.95 -33.83 -2.45
C LEU A 76 -26.48 -33.81 -2.64
N SER A 77 -27.25 -33.73 -1.56
CA SER A 77 -28.69 -33.47 -1.70
C SER A 77 -28.93 -32.03 -2.17
N GLU A 78 -30.11 -31.71 -2.70
CA GLU A 78 -30.48 -30.32 -3.02
C GLU A 78 -30.36 -29.42 -1.80
N ARG A 79 -30.73 -29.94 -0.62
CA ARG A 79 -30.57 -29.26 0.65
C ARG A 79 -29.09 -28.96 0.96
N ASP A 80 -28.21 -29.94 0.77
CA ASP A 80 -26.78 -29.72 1.05
C ASP A 80 -26.16 -28.72 0.08
N ALA A 81 -26.60 -28.69 -1.18
CA ALA A 81 -26.18 -27.68 -2.15
C ALA A 81 -26.57 -26.26 -1.70
N ILE A 82 -27.82 -26.08 -1.24
CA ILE A 82 -28.30 -24.80 -0.69
C ILE A 82 -27.49 -24.38 0.54
N GLU A 83 -27.14 -25.31 1.42
CA GLU A 83 -26.31 -24.99 2.59
C GLU A 83 -24.87 -24.62 2.20
N VAL A 84 -24.30 -25.24 1.16
CA VAL A 84 -23.00 -24.85 0.60
C VAL A 84 -23.06 -23.43 0.03
N ASP A 85 -24.09 -23.10 -0.75
CA ASP A 85 -24.31 -21.75 -1.28
C ASP A 85 -24.36 -20.72 -0.15
N ARG A 86 -25.14 -21.00 0.90
CA ARG A 86 -25.25 -20.14 2.06
C ARG A 86 -23.91 -19.96 2.79
N CYS A 87 -23.09 -21.01 2.84
CA CYS A 87 -21.75 -20.92 3.42
C CYS A 87 -20.84 -20.01 2.58
N ILE A 88 -20.88 -20.11 1.25
CA ILE A 88 -20.14 -19.23 0.34
C ILE A 88 -20.57 -17.78 0.56
N GLU A 89 -21.87 -17.48 0.49
CA GLU A 89 -22.41 -16.14 0.69
C GLU A 89 -21.99 -15.55 2.06
N THR A 90 -22.01 -16.36 3.11
CA THR A 90 -21.58 -15.94 4.45
C THR A 90 -20.10 -15.59 4.49
N MET A 91 -19.27 -16.38 3.82
CA MET A 91 -17.82 -16.16 3.73
C MET A 91 -17.49 -14.94 2.88
N GLU A 92 -18.17 -14.73 1.75
CA GLU A 92 -18.04 -13.53 0.92
C GLU A 92 -18.42 -12.27 1.70
N ALA A 93 -19.53 -12.31 2.46
CA ALA A 93 -19.94 -11.21 3.32
C ALA A 93 -18.89 -10.91 4.40
N LEU A 94 -18.24 -11.94 4.95
CA LEU A 94 -17.14 -11.78 5.91
C LEU A 94 -15.93 -11.12 5.25
N VAL A 95 -15.54 -11.55 4.04
CA VAL A 95 -14.45 -10.92 3.27
C VAL A 95 -14.75 -9.46 3.00
N ALA A 96 -15.95 -9.14 2.51
CA ALA A 96 -16.35 -7.77 2.23
C ALA A 96 -16.24 -6.86 3.46
N ARG A 97 -16.56 -7.38 4.65
CA ARG A 97 -16.43 -6.66 5.93
C ARG A 97 -14.98 -6.48 6.37
N ILE A 98 -14.10 -7.43 6.08
CA ILE A 98 -12.69 -7.42 6.50
C ILE A 98 -11.80 -6.69 5.49
N SER A 99 -12.15 -6.68 4.20
CA SER A 99 -11.35 -6.10 3.10
C SER A 99 -10.81 -4.69 3.39
N PRO A 100 -11.62 -3.72 3.86
CA PRO A 100 -11.10 -2.37 4.14
C PRO A 100 -10.02 -2.34 5.24
N TRP A 101 -10.03 -3.30 6.17
CA TRP A 101 -9.01 -3.41 7.21
C TRP A 101 -7.71 -3.97 6.66
N ILE A 102 -7.80 -4.89 5.69
CA ILE A 102 -6.65 -5.49 5.01
C ILE A 102 -5.95 -4.44 4.17
N GLU A 103 -6.72 -3.67 3.39
CA GLU A 103 -6.19 -2.56 2.61
C GLU A 103 -5.44 -1.57 3.50
N ARG A 104 -5.99 -1.23 4.68
CA ARG A 104 -5.29 -0.38 5.67
C ARG A 104 -3.99 -0.99 6.18
N VAL A 105 -3.96 -2.30 6.44
CA VAL A 105 -2.73 -3.00 6.85
C VAL A 105 -1.69 -2.93 5.73
N ASN A 106 -2.08 -3.24 4.49
CA ASN A 106 -1.18 -3.17 3.33
C ASN A 106 -0.63 -1.75 3.11
N HIS A 107 -1.46 -0.71 3.21
CA HIS A 107 -0.97 0.68 3.12
C HIS A 107 -0.01 1.03 4.26
N THR A 108 -0.28 0.55 5.47
CA THR A 108 0.62 0.77 6.62
C THR A 108 1.97 0.12 6.38
N GLU A 109 1.98 -1.12 5.89
CA GLU A 109 3.21 -1.86 5.57
C GLU A 109 3.99 -1.22 4.41
N GLU A 110 3.30 -0.76 3.37
CA GLU A 110 3.93 -0.05 2.25
C GLU A 110 4.65 1.21 2.72
N ILE A 111 4.00 2.02 3.56
CA ILE A 111 4.60 3.25 4.11
C ILE A 111 5.72 2.92 5.10
N ALA A 112 5.57 1.87 5.91
CA ALA A 112 6.62 1.41 6.83
C ALA A 112 7.87 0.96 6.05
N SER A 113 7.68 0.18 4.99
CA SER A 113 8.75 -0.26 4.09
C SER A 113 9.43 0.92 3.41
N LEU A 114 8.64 1.91 2.94
CA LEU A 114 9.17 3.14 2.37
C LEU A 114 10.04 3.87 3.39
N GLN A 115 9.55 4.05 4.61
CA GLN A 115 10.29 4.71 5.70
C GLN A 115 11.60 3.99 6.03
N GLY A 116 11.57 2.66 6.14
CA GLY A 116 12.77 1.86 6.37
C GLY A 116 13.81 1.99 5.26
N SER A 117 13.38 2.25 4.03
CA SER A 117 14.28 2.43 2.87
C SER A 117 14.93 3.82 2.75
N MET A 118 14.56 4.77 3.62
CA MET A 118 15.03 6.16 3.59
C MET A 118 16.12 6.44 4.63
N ALA A 119 17.30 6.81 4.17
CA ALA A 119 18.38 7.34 4.99
C ALA A 119 18.11 8.80 5.38
N GLY A 120 18.41 9.16 6.63
CA GLY A 120 18.27 10.55 7.11
C GLY A 120 16.83 10.97 7.41
N GLN A 121 15.87 10.05 7.33
CA GLN A 121 14.53 10.26 7.89
C GLN A 121 14.59 10.07 9.41
N PHE A 122 14.17 11.07 10.18
CA PHE A 122 14.17 11.00 11.64
C PHE A 122 12.77 10.93 12.25
N GLU A 123 11.76 11.36 11.50
CA GLU A 123 10.36 11.37 11.97
C GLU A 123 9.57 10.23 11.35
N PRO A 124 8.72 9.52 12.11
CA PRO A 124 7.84 8.54 11.51
C PRO A 124 6.78 9.17 10.57
N PHE A 125 6.54 8.53 9.44
CA PHE A 125 5.49 8.84 8.48
C PHE A 125 4.14 8.28 8.90
N LEU A 126 4.12 7.18 9.65
CA LEU A 126 2.89 6.47 9.96
C LEU A 126 2.07 7.24 11.00
N SER A 127 0.92 7.72 10.55
CA SER A 127 -0.13 8.30 11.36
C SER A 127 -1.43 7.48 11.20
N LEU A 128 -2.44 7.79 12.01
CA LEU A 128 -3.73 7.13 11.88
C LEU A 128 -4.44 7.58 10.61
N GLY A 129 -4.78 6.61 9.74
CA GLY A 129 -5.43 6.90 8.46
C GLY A 129 -4.46 7.33 7.36
N GLN A 130 -3.14 7.22 7.60
CA GLN A 130 -2.13 7.49 6.59
C GLN A 130 -2.30 6.54 5.39
N SER A 131 -2.27 7.10 4.18
CA SER A 131 -2.27 6.32 2.93
C SER A 131 -1.34 6.95 1.90
N LEU A 132 -0.67 6.12 1.10
CA LEU A 132 0.05 6.58 -0.09
C LEU A 132 -0.98 6.87 -1.20
N LEU A 133 -1.09 8.13 -1.59
CA LEU A 133 -2.04 8.56 -2.62
C LEU A 133 -1.42 8.51 -4.01
N HIS A 134 -0.15 8.90 -4.11
CA HIS A 134 0.58 8.87 -5.37
C HIS A 134 2.09 8.88 -5.15
N GLN A 135 2.83 8.42 -6.16
CA GLN A 135 4.28 8.53 -6.22
C GLN A 135 4.75 8.84 -7.64
N GLY A 136 5.92 9.47 -7.75
CA GLY A 136 6.49 9.86 -9.04
C GLY A 136 7.82 10.57 -8.90
N GLU A 137 8.43 10.89 -10.03
CA GLU A 137 9.73 11.54 -10.10
C GLU A 137 9.61 13.00 -10.55
N PHE A 138 10.43 13.85 -9.96
CA PHE A 138 10.48 15.29 -10.25
C PHE A 138 11.91 15.79 -10.37
N TRP A 139 12.06 16.91 -11.07
CA TRP A 139 13.21 17.78 -10.96
C TRP A 139 12.88 18.91 -9.97
N MET A 140 13.57 18.92 -8.84
CA MET A 140 13.37 19.87 -7.77
C MET A 140 14.31 21.07 -7.94
N THR A 141 13.74 22.27 -7.88
CA THR A 141 14.46 23.54 -7.73
C THR A 141 14.23 24.11 -6.34
N THR A 142 15.28 24.66 -5.74
CA THR A 142 15.17 25.39 -4.47
C THR A 142 15.75 26.80 -4.63
N PRO A 143 15.24 27.81 -3.91
CA PRO A 143 15.67 29.19 -4.09
C PRO A 143 17.13 29.32 -3.67
N GLY A 144 17.92 30.00 -4.50
CA GLY A 144 19.36 30.14 -4.32
C GLY A 144 20.20 28.94 -4.78
N GLN A 145 19.59 27.92 -5.41
CA GLN A 145 20.31 26.86 -6.12
C GLN A 145 20.04 26.95 -7.62
N ASP A 146 21.12 27.06 -8.40
CA ASP A 146 21.04 27.13 -9.87
C ASP A 146 20.86 25.75 -10.54
N THR A 147 20.95 24.67 -9.77
CA THR A 147 20.88 23.30 -10.30
C THR A 147 19.61 22.59 -9.83
N GLU A 148 18.92 21.98 -10.79
CA GLU A 148 17.81 21.07 -10.49
C GLU A 148 18.36 19.75 -9.95
N LYS A 149 17.62 19.14 -9.02
CA LYS A 149 17.94 17.81 -8.48
C LYS A 149 16.82 16.83 -8.80
N HIS A 150 17.19 15.66 -9.29
CA HIS A 150 16.21 14.58 -9.49
C HIS A 150 15.79 14.02 -8.13
N VAL A 151 14.49 14.05 -7.84
CA VAL A 151 13.91 13.57 -6.60
C VAL A 151 12.76 12.62 -6.88
N HIS A 152 12.58 11.65 -6.00
CA HIS A 152 11.37 10.86 -5.88
C HIS A 152 10.44 11.53 -4.88
N ALA A 153 9.15 11.57 -5.22
CA ALA A 153 8.12 12.17 -4.43
C ALA A 153 7.04 11.15 -4.08
N TRP A 154 6.66 11.09 -2.81
CA TRP A 154 5.54 10.31 -2.31
C TRP A 154 4.52 11.24 -1.67
N LEU A 155 3.34 11.32 -2.26
CA LEU A 155 2.21 12.05 -1.72
C LEU A 155 1.45 11.12 -0.79
N LEU A 156 1.60 11.36 0.51
CA LEU A 156 0.77 10.75 1.52
C LEU A 156 -0.41 11.67 1.84
N SER A 157 -1.41 11.16 2.56
CA SER A 157 -2.64 11.87 2.92
C SER A 157 -2.44 13.20 3.65
N ASP A 158 -1.37 13.37 4.42
CA ASP A 158 -1.11 14.60 5.19
C ASP A 158 0.21 15.31 4.81
N ARG A 159 1.05 14.70 3.97
CA ARG A 159 2.39 15.18 3.67
C ARG A 159 2.91 14.72 2.31
N LEU A 160 3.78 15.54 1.72
CA LEU A 160 4.59 15.21 0.57
C LEU A 160 6.02 14.91 1.04
N VAL A 161 6.51 13.71 0.78
CA VAL A 161 7.89 13.29 1.10
C VAL A 161 8.73 13.34 -0.16
N LEU A 162 9.89 14.00 -0.09
CA LEU A 162 10.85 14.11 -1.18
C LEU A 162 12.17 13.43 -0.78
N ALA A 163 12.71 12.58 -1.64
CA ALA A 163 14.00 11.92 -1.42
C ALA A 163 14.81 11.78 -2.72
N GLU A 164 16.13 11.65 -2.61
CA GLU A 164 17.01 11.35 -3.75
C GLU A 164 17.41 9.87 -3.74
N ALA A 165 17.59 9.28 -4.91
CA ALA A 165 18.12 7.92 -5.00
C ALA A 165 19.59 7.89 -4.53
N LEU A 166 19.95 6.92 -3.70
CA LEU A 166 21.32 6.71 -3.27
C LEU A 166 22.15 6.08 -4.39
N LYS A 167 23.29 6.71 -4.75
CA LYS A 167 24.21 6.21 -5.80
C LYS A 167 24.86 4.86 -5.47
N LYS A 168 24.99 4.54 -4.19
CA LYS A 168 25.46 3.24 -3.70
C LYS A 168 24.33 2.64 -2.89
N GLN A 169 23.68 1.62 -3.44
CA GLN A 169 22.70 0.85 -2.70
C GLN A 169 23.42 0.14 -1.54
N ARG A 170 23.16 0.60 -0.32
CA ARG A 170 23.22 -0.32 0.82
C ARG A 170 22.02 -1.24 0.69
N ALA A 171 22.16 -2.50 1.09
CA ALA A 171 21.12 -3.52 0.90
C ALA A 171 19.73 -3.06 1.37
N ASP A 172 19.67 -2.23 2.42
CA ASP A 172 18.41 -1.83 3.06
C ASP A 172 18.02 -0.35 2.81
N LEU A 173 18.89 0.45 2.18
CA LEU A 173 18.65 1.89 1.97
C LEU A 173 18.71 2.23 0.48
N ALA A 174 17.57 2.65 -0.06
CA ALA A 174 17.42 3.02 -1.46
C ALA A 174 17.44 4.54 -1.66
N PHE A 175 16.98 5.30 -0.67
CA PHE A 175 16.75 6.74 -0.80
C PHE A 175 17.42 7.54 0.31
N ALA A 176 17.84 8.77 0.01
CA ALA A 176 18.25 9.77 0.98
C ALA A 176 17.15 10.80 1.11
N HIS A 177 16.55 10.90 2.30
CA HIS A 177 15.53 11.90 2.60
C HIS A 177 16.05 13.31 2.31
N ARG A 178 15.18 14.14 1.72
CA ARG A 178 15.48 15.56 1.45
C ARG A 178 14.58 16.49 2.23
N GLU A 179 13.27 16.32 2.12
CA GLU A 179 12.31 17.20 2.77
C GLU A 179 11.00 16.45 2.99
N THR A 180 10.33 16.75 4.10
CA THR A 180 8.94 16.36 4.35
C THR A 180 8.11 17.63 4.46
N ILE A 181 7.10 17.75 3.61
CA ILE A 181 6.24 18.93 3.51
C ILE A 181 4.85 18.54 4.00
N PHE A 182 4.42 19.08 5.14
CA PHE A 182 3.06 18.89 5.64
C PHE A 182 2.05 19.67 4.79
N LEU A 183 1.06 18.98 4.26
CA LEU A 183 0.04 19.56 3.38
C LEU A 183 -0.86 20.55 4.13
N GLY A 184 -1.14 20.30 5.42
CA GLY A 184 -1.95 21.21 6.25
C GLY A 184 -1.33 22.60 6.47
N SER A 185 -0.03 22.76 6.21
CA SER A 185 0.71 24.02 6.36
C SER A 185 1.41 24.47 5.08
N SER A 186 1.00 23.93 3.92
CA SER A 186 1.59 24.28 2.64
C SER A 186 0.52 24.44 1.55
N ALA A 187 0.88 25.14 0.49
CA ALA A 187 0.07 25.25 -0.72
C ALA A 187 0.86 24.71 -1.91
N ILE A 188 0.28 23.77 -2.65
CA ILE A 188 0.85 23.23 -3.88
C ILE A 188 0.07 23.79 -5.06
N LEU A 189 0.70 24.66 -5.84
CA LEU A 189 0.08 25.31 -6.99
C LEU A 189 0.69 24.79 -8.28
N ALA A 190 -0.16 24.33 -9.20
CA ALA A 190 0.27 23.99 -10.54
C ALA A 190 0.58 25.29 -11.32
N SER A 191 1.76 25.37 -11.93
CA SER A 191 2.11 26.46 -12.84
C SER A 191 1.12 26.51 -13.99
N THR A 192 0.70 27.73 -14.36
CA THR A 192 -0.16 27.98 -15.53
C THR A 192 0.66 28.16 -16.80
N ASP A 193 1.99 28.22 -16.69
CA ASP A 193 2.85 28.35 -17.85
C ASP A 193 2.82 27.05 -18.67
N THR A 194 2.53 27.20 -19.96
CA THR A 194 2.45 26.09 -20.91
C THR A 194 3.73 25.93 -21.73
N ALA A 195 4.69 26.85 -21.59
CA ALA A 195 5.95 26.84 -22.34
C ALA A 195 7.18 27.06 -21.44
N GLY A 196 8.36 26.77 -21.98
CA GLY A 196 9.63 27.03 -21.30
C GLY A 196 9.92 26.16 -20.08
N GLN A 197 10.80 26.65 -19.20
CA GLN A 197 11.27 25.91 -18.00
C GLN A 197 10.22 25.78 -16.90
N ALA A 198 9.14 26.58 -16.95
CA ALA A 198 8.05 26.54 -15.98
C ALA A 198 6.88 25.63 -16.39
N ALA A 199 6.94 25.05 -17.60
CA ALA A 199 5.96 24.06 -18.05
C ALA A 199 6.02 22.78 -17.18
N ASN A 200 4.86 22.23 -16.86
CA ASN A 200 4.70 21.01 -16.05
C ASN A 200 5.30 21.10 -14.64
N THR A 201 5.34 22.30 -14.06
CA THR A 201 5.92 22.57 -12.74
C THR A 201 4.85 22.81 -11.68
N PHE A 202 5.04 22.24 -10.49
CA PHE A 202 4.32 22.61 -9.28
C PHE A 202 5.19 23.52 -8.42
N LYS A 203 4.60 24.57 -7.87
CA LYS A 203 5.22 25.44 -6.87
C LYS A 203 4.66 25.07 -5.50
N VAL A 204 5.54 24.73 -4.58
CA VAL A 204 5.20 24.37 -3.21
C VAL A 204 5.60 25.52 -2.29
N TYR A 205 4.60 26.14 -1.67
CA TYR A 205 4.77 27.19 -0.67
C TYR A 205 4.63 26.58 0.71
N VAL A 206 5.73 26.51 1.45
CA VAL A 206 5.73 26.00 2.83
C VAL A 206 5.70 27.19 3.78
N SER A 207 4.75 27.23 4.72
CA SER A 207 4.57 28.37 5.63
C SER A 207 5.88 28.73 6.35
N GLY A 208 6.30 30.00 6.26
CA GLY A 208 7.53 30.51 6.87
C GLY A 208 8.84 29.96 6.25
N LYS A 209 8.75 29.21 5.15
CA LYS A 209 9.89 28.60 4.46
C LYS A 209 9.93 29.04 2.98
N ARG A 210 10.97 28.56 2.31
CA ARG A 210 11.28 28.79 0.89
C ARG A 210 10.26 28.14 -0.05
N GLU A 211 10.02 28.75 -1.22
CA GLU A 211 9.29 28.16 -2.35
C GLU A 211 10.08 27.00 -2.95
N ILE A 212 9.48 25.85 -3.18
CA ILE A 212 10.13 24.72 -3.87
C ILE A 212 9.45 24.52 -5.22
N GLY A 213 10.22 24.46 -6.30
CA GLY A 213 9.71 24.08 -7.62
C GLY A 213 9.86 22.57 -7.83
N LEU A 214 8.80 21.92 -8.31
CA LEU A 214 8.79 20.49 -8.66
C LEU A 214 8.34 20.33 -10.10
N ARG A 215 9.29 20.14 -11.01
CA ARG A 215 9.02 19.96 -12.44
C ARG A 215 8.84 18.49 -12.76
N ALA A 216 7.65 18.12 -13.22
CA ALA A 216 7.36 16.75 -13.64
C ALA A 216 8.17 16.40 -14.89
N ARG A 217 8.48 15.11 -15.07
CA ARG A 217 9.21 14.62 -16.24
C ARG A 217 8.51 14.94 -17.56
N ASP A 218 7.19 14.81 -17.58
CA ASP A 218 6.34 15.01 -18.76
C ASP A 218 4.95 15.53 -18.39
N HIS A 219 4.21 15.96 -19.42
CA HIS A 219 2.87 16.52 -19.27
C HIS A 219 1.86 15.52 -18.72
N TYR A 220 1.98 14.24 -19.07
CA TYR A 220 1.07 13.20 -18.59
C TYR A 220 1.19 13.01 -17.08
N SER A 221 2.43 12.89 -16.59
CA SER A 221 2.76 12.79 -15.17
C SER A 221 2.27 14.03 -14.41
N PHE A 222 2.50 15.22 -14.97
CA PHE A 222 1.97 16.47 -14.41
C PHE A 222 0.45 16.46 -14.28
N MET A 223 -0.28 16.06 -15.33
CA MET A 223 -1.74 16.02 -15.31
C MET A 223 -2.29 14.97 -14.33
N LYS A 224 -1.62 13.84 -14.18
CA LYS A 224 -1.95 12.81 -13.18
C LYS A 224 -1.81 13.36 -11.75
N TRP A 225 -0.65 13.96 -11.45
CA TRP A 225 -0.41 14.62 -10.16
C TRP A 225 -1.41 15.73 -9.88
N ARG A 226 -1.68 16.60 -10.86
CA ARG A 226 -2.67 17.69 -10.73
C ARG A 226 -4.06 17.15 -10.43
N THR A 227 -4.46 16.04 -11.03
CA THR A 227 -5.77 15.41 -10.79
C THR A 227 -5.87 14.88 -9.37
N ILE A 228 -4.79 14.29 -8.84
CA ILE A 228 -4.76 13.73 -7.49
C ILE A 228 -4.74 14.86 -6.44
N LEU A 229 -3.90 15.88 -6.65
CA LEU A 229 -3.81 17.04 -5.74
C LEU A 229 -5.11 17.83 -5.65
N LYS A 230 -5.93 17.85 -6.71
CA LYS A 230 -7.27 18.48 -6.69
C LYS A 230 -8.31 17.74 -5.85
N LYS A 231 -8.07 16.46 -5.53
CA LYS A 231 -8.97 15.64 -4.71
C LYS A 231 -8.65 15.73 -3.21
N GLN A 232 -7.55 16.39 -2.86
CA GLN A 232 -7.15 16.68 -1.49
C GLN A 232 -7.73 18.04 -1.09
#